data_AF-A0A930F7D4-F1
#
_entry.id   AF-A0A930F7D4-F1
#
_cell.length_a   1.000
_cell.length_b   1.000
_cell.length_c   1.000
_cell.angle_alpha   90.00
_cell.angle_beta   90.00
_cell.angle_gamma   90.00
#
_symmetry.space_group_name_H-M   'P 1'
#
loop_
_entity.id
_entity.type
_entity.pdbx_description
1 polymer ?
#
loop_
_entity_poly.entity_id
_entity_poly.type
_entity_poly.pdbx_seq_one_letter_code
_entity_poly.pdbx_strand_id
1 'polypeptide(L)'
;MIKVITYGTYDCLHHGHVRLLQRAKELGDYLIVGVTGDDFDMARGKINVQQSLIERVEAVKALNIADEIIIEEYEGQKIDDIRRYDVDIFTVGSDWRGKFDYLNEYCKVVYLERTQGISSTEIRTGDRKIRLGFVGGNPTVLTKYFNESKFVNGIEVSGVYGQNDTSDRVLEYVNTYEELLDRSDAIYIVSKPEHHYEQIHTALMHGKHVLCESPVALKKLEYTQLLEIAKEKNLILMDAIKTAYAPAYNRLLLLVKSGKIGDVVSVDATCTSLKNINDPQYIEAGWSNFNMWAPTALLPIFQILGTEYNDCQIYSWFPQDNLFDAFTKINLQYSDAVASVKVGASVKSEGELIISGTKGYAYVPAPWWKTDYFEIRYENSENNKRYFYQLDGEGIRYELVSFVRSIVKQRNGSYIESKVSEAITDITEKFYDKKQTTLLKDKNG
;
A
#
# COMPACT_ATOMS: atom_id res chain seq x y z
N MET A 1 -3.27 44.15 -17.14
CA MET A 1 -3.62 42.79 -17.60
C MET A 1 -3.94 42.02 -16.33
N ILE A 2 -5.18 41.58 -16.18
CA ILE A 2 -5.62 40.83 -15.00
C ILE A 2 -5.24 39.36 -15.18
N LYS A 3 -4.45 38.80 -14.26
CA LYS A 3 -4.04 37.40 -14.28
C LYS A 3 -4.88 36.58 -13.31
N VAL A 4 -5.36 35.44 -13.80
CA VAL A 4 -6.18 34.48 -13.06
C VAL A 4 -5.44 33.17 -12.97
N ILE A 5 -5.46 32.53 -11.80
CA ILE A 5 -4.94 31.18 -11.62
C ILE A 5 -6.01 30.24 -11.07
N THR A 6 -6.02 29.00 -11.53
CA THR A 6 -6.87 27.93 -11.01
C THR A 6 -6.11 26.61 -10.97
N TYR A 7 -6.55 25.67 -10.14
CA TYR A 7 -5.88 24.39 -9.95
C TYR A 7 -6.86 23.23 -10.03
N GLY A 8 -6.37 22.10 -10.51
CA GLY A 8 -7.14 20.88 -10.55
C GLY A 8 -6.34 19.66 -10.96
N THR A 9 -6.91 18.50 -10.69
CA THR A 9 -6.40 17.23 -11.19
C THR A 9 -6.69 17.08 -12.68
N TYR A 10 -7.86 17.54 -13.16
CA TYR A 10 -8.27 17.48 -14.57
C TYR A 10 -8.23 16.09 -15.22
N ASP A 11 -8.29 15.04 -14.41
CA ASP A 11 -8.40 13.65 -14.86
C ASP A 11 -9.81 13.36 -15.40
N CYS A 12 -9.88 12.52 -16.43
CA CYS A 12 -11.06 12.24 -17.24
C CYS A 12 -11.77 13.54 -17.65
N LEU A 13 -11.03 14.43 -18.34
CA LEU A 13 -11.47 15.78 -18.64
C LEU A 13 -12.87 15.80 -19.31
N HIS A 14 -13.83 16.49 -18.68
CA HIS A 14 -15.23 16.50 -19.06
C HIS A 14 -15.80 17.92 -19.11
N HIS A 15 -17.03 18.07 -19.60
CA HIS A 15 -17.66 19.38 -19.81
C HIS A 15 -17.68 20.28 -18.55
N GLY A 16 -17.87 19.71 -17.36
CA GLY A 16 -17.74 20.43 -16.09
C GLY A 16 -16.37 21.10 -15.87
N HIS A 17 -15.25 20.45 -16.22
CA HIS A 17 -13.91 21.07 -16.17
C HIS A 17 -13.79 22.20 -17.19
N VAL A 18 -14.21 21.94 -18.44
CA VAL A 18 -14.17 22.93 -19.52
C VAL A 18 -14.92 24.21 -19.12
N ARG A 19 -16.12 24.08 -18.55
CA ARG A 19 -16.93 25.22 -18.12
C ARG A 19 -16.32 25.97 -16.95
N LEU A 20 -15.66 25.28 -16.02
CA LEU A 20 -14.92 25.93 -14.93
C LEU A 20 -13.75 26.76 -15.50
N LEU A 21 -12.99 26.20 -16.44
CA LEU A 21 -11.87 26.90 -17.08
C LEU A 21 -12.34 28.10 -17.93
N GLN A 22 -13.44 27.98 -18.67
CA GLN A 22 -14.04 29.10 -19.42
C GLN A 22 -14.42 30.24 -18.48
N ARG A 23 -15.11 29.92 -17.37
CA ARG A 23 -15.49 30.92 -16.37
C ARG A 23 -14.30 31.51 -15.63
N ALA A 24 -13.24 30.74 -15.43
CA ALA A 24 -11.99 31.25 -14.88
C ALA A 24 -11.34 32.25 -15.85
N LYS A 25 -11.32 31.94 -17.15
CA LYS A 25 -10.81 32.84 -18.20
C LYS A 25 -11.61 34.15 -18.27
N GLU A 26 -12.93 34.11 -18.09
CA GLU A 26 -13.79 35.31 -18.07
C GLU A 26 -13.48 36.29 -16.92
N LEU A 27 -12.75 35.87 -15.87
CA LEU A 27 -12.40 36.74 -14.74
C LEU A 27 -11.21 37.66 -15.02
N GLY A 28 -10.47 37.47 -16.12
CA GLY A 28 -9.30 38.28 -16.44
C GLY A 28 -8.82 38.13 -17.88
N ASP A 29 -7.64 38.66 -18.16
CA ASP A 29 -7.05 38.68 -19.50
C ASP A 29 -6.18 37.44 -19.76
N TYR A 30 -5.57 36.88 -18.70
CA TYR A 30 -4.60 35.78 -18.77
C TYR A 30 -4.94 34.71 -17.72
N LEU A 31 -5.07 33.45 -18.14
CA LEU A 31 -5.41 32.30 -17.30
C LEU A 31 -4.24 31.32 -17.22
N ILE A 32 -3.78 31.11 -16.00
CA ILE A 32 -2.81 30.08 -15.62
C ILE A 32 -3.59 28.89 -15.04
N VAL A 33 -3.31 27.68 -15.54
CA VAL A 33 -3.93 26.45 -15.05
C VAL A 33 -2.88 25.54 -14.42
N GLY A 34 -2.98 25.34 -13.11
CA GLY A 34 -2.15 24.40 -12.36
C GLY A 34 -2.71 22.98 -12.40
N VAL A 35 -1.98 22.07 -13.04
CA VAL A 35 -2.29 20.63 -13.06
C VAL A 35 -1.55 19.94 -11.93
N THR A 36 -2.25 19.26 -11.03
CA THR A 36 -1.61 18.56 -9.90
C THR A 36 -0.77 17.37 -10.37
N GLY A 37 0.45 17.23 -9.83
CA GLY A 37 1.33 16.09 -10.07
C GLY A 37 0.78 14.79 -9.49
N ASP A 38 1.20 13.65 -10.05
CA ASP A 38 0.68 12.33 -9.65
C ASP A 38 0.98 12.02 -8.16
N ASP A 39 2.19 12.33 -7.70
CA ASP A 39 2.60 12.16 -6.29
C ASP A 39 1.78 13.06 -5.35
N PHE A 40 1.52 14.30 -5.77
CA PHE A 40 0.71 15.25 -5.00
C PHE A 40 -0.76 14.81 -4.92
N ASP A 41 -1.33 14.31 -6.02
CA ASP A 41 -2.69 13.74 -6.02
C ASP A 41 -2.79 12.50 -5.14
N MET A 42 -1.77 11.63 -5.13
CA MET A 42 -1.70 10.49 -4.22
C MET A 42 -1.70 10.92 -2.76
N ALA A 43 -0.88 11.91 -2.38
CA ALA A 43 -0.78 12.42 -1.00
C ALA A 43 -2.09 13.00 -0.45
N ARG A 44 -2.92 13.62 -1.31
CA ARG A 44 -4.25 14.15 -0.93
C ARG A 44 -5.39 13.12 -1.02
N GLY A 45 -5.08 11.84 -1.17
CA GLY A 45 -6.07 10.75 -1.27
C GLY A 45 -6.75 10.61 -2.63
N LYS A 46 -6.31 11.33 -3.68
CA LYS A 46 -6.76 11.10 -5.07
C LYS A 46 -5.93 10.01 -5.75
N ILE A 47 -5.86 8.85 -5.11
CA ILE A 47 -4.94 7.78 -5.50
C ILE A 47 -5.38 7.03 -6.78
N ASN A 48 -6.58 7.30 -7.30
CA ASN A 48 -7.14 6.67 -8.51
C ASN A 48 -7.24 7.62 -9.71
N VAL A 49 -6.30 8.54 -9.86
CA VAL A 49 -6.08 9.24 -11.14
C VAL A 49 -5.77 8.20 -12.22
N GLN A 50 -6.52 8.24 -13.33
CA GLN A 50 -6.42 7.26 -14.42
C GLN A 50 -5.40 7.69 -15.47
N GLN A 51 -5.43 8.97 -15.83
CA GLN A 51 -4.55 9.58 -16.84
C GLN A 51 -3.27 10.08 -16.19
N SER A 52 -2.13 9.80 -16.83
CA SER A 52 -0.83 10.35 -16.43
C SER A 52 -0.86 11.88 -16.39
N LEU A 53 0.04 12.48 -15.62
CA LEU A 53 0.23 13.94 -15.60
C LEU A 53 0.35 14.54 -17.01
N ILE A 54 1.09 13.89 -17.91
CA ILE A 54 1.30 14.35 -19.28
C ILE A 54 -0.01 14.31 -20.07
N GLU A 55 -0.78 13.22 -19.99
CA GLU A 55 -2.09 13.13 -20.66
C GLU A 55 -3.06 14.21 -20.16
N ARG A 56 -3.03 14.52 -18.85
CA ARG A 56 -3.87 15.57 -18.25
C ARG A 56 -3.45 16.96 -18.69
N VAL A 57 -2.14 17.24 -18.74
CA VAL A 57 -1.59 18.50 -19.26
C VAL A 57 -1.96 18.68 -20.73
N GLU A 58 -1.78 17.66 -21.57
CA GLU A 58 -2.13 17.72 -22.99
C GLU A 58 -3.65 17.87 -23.19
N ALA A 59 -4.48 17.22 -22.36
CA ALA A 59 -5.93 17.40 -22.39
C ALA A 59 -6.35 18.85 -22.07
N VAL A 60 -5.74 19.47 -21.06
CA VAL A 60 -5.99 20.90 -20.72
C VAL A 60 -5.51 21.81 -21.85
N LYS A 61 -4.32 21.54 -22.40
CA LYS A 61 -3.73 22.31 -23.50
C LYS A 61 -4.59 22.26 -24.76
N ALA A 62 -5.15 21.10 -25.09
CA ALA A 62 -6.01 20.90 -26.26
C ALA A 62 -7.30 21.74 -26.22
N LEU A 63 -7.73 22.22 -25.05
CA LEU A 63 -8.88 23.11 -24.93
C LEU A 63 -8.61 24.52 -25.48
N ASN A 64 -7.35 24.95 -25.57
CA ASN A 64 -6.95 26.32 -25.93
C ASN A 64 -7.62 27.40 -25.08
N ILE A 65 -7.89 27.11 -23.79
CA ILE A 65 -8.47 28.07 -22.83
C ILE A 65 -7.39 28.69 -21.93
N ALA A 66 -6.41 27.89 -21.52
CA ALA A 66 -5.30 28.32 -20.68
C ALA A 66 -4.23 29.01 -21.52
N ASP A 67 -3.71 30.14 -21.05
CA ASP A 67 -2.56 30.82 -21.68
C ASP A 67 -1.24 30.25 -21.16
N GLU A 68 -1.22 29.75 -19.93
CA GLU A 68 -0.08 29.05 -19.32
C GLU A 68 -0.56 27.84 -18.52
N ILE A 69 0.22 26.76 -18.54
CA ILE A 69 -0.03 25.55 -17.75
C ILE A 69 1.20 25.32 -16.87
N ILE A 70 0.96 25.15 -15.57
CA ILE A 70 1.99 24.86 -14.57
C ILE A 70 1.67 23.54 -13.87
N ILE A 71 2.65 22.94 -13.20
CA ILE A 71 2.48 21.70 -12.44
C ILE A 71 2.50 22.04 -10.95
N GLU A 72 1.49 21.55 -10.20
CA GLU A 72 1.46 21.64 -8.73
C GLU A 72 2.05 20.37 -8.11
N GLU A 73 3.16 20.50 -7.38
CA GLU A 73 3.94 19.38 -6.83
C GLU A 73 3.93 19.31 -5.30
N TYR A 74 3.66 20.40 -4.59
CA TYR A 74 3.70 20.44 -3.12
C TYR A 74 2.67 21.37 -2.49
N GLU A 75 2.35 21.12 -1.22
CA GLU A 75 1.44 21.96 -0.45
C GLU A 75 2.06 23.33 -0.16
N GLY A 76 1.30 24.40 -0.39
CA GLY A 76 1.77 25.79 -0.24
C GLY A 76 2.23 26.44 -1.55
N GLN A 77 2.49 25.66 -2.61
CA GLN A 77 2.94 26.17 -3.91
C GLN A 77 2.04 27.28 -4.49
N LYS A 78 0.74 27.25 -4.19
CA LYS A 78 -0.22 28.28 -4.62
C LYS A 78 0.22 29.70 -4.26
N ILE A 79 0.82 29.91 -3.08
CA ILE A 79 1.30 31.22 -2.63
C ILE A 79 2.51 31.65 -3.47
N ASP A 80 3.44 30.72 -3.68
CA ASP A 80 4.65 30.97 -4.47
C ASP A 80 4.30 31.31 -5.91
N ASP A 81 3.36 30.56 -6.51
CA ASP A 81 2.89 30.79 -7.87
C ASP A 81 2.13 32.13 -7.98
N ILE A 82 1.26 32.45 -7.02
CA ILE A 82 0.56 33.76 -7.01
C ILE A 82 1.55 34.92 -7.01
N ARG A 83 2.61 34.84 -6.18
CA ARG A 83 3.63 35.89 -6.10
C ARG A 83 4.55 35.90 -7.33
N ARG A 84 5.00 34.74 -7.79
CA ARG A 84 5.93 34.59 -8.91
C ARG A 84 5.32 35.08 -10.22
N TYR A 85 4.05 34.76 -10.44
CA TYR A 85 3.34 35.10 -11.66
C TYR A 85 2.56 36.41 -11.56
N ASP A 86 2.59 37.08 -10.40
CA ASP A 86 1.88 38.34 -10.14
C ASP A 86 0.38 38.19 -10.43
N VAL A 87 -0.24 37.21 -9.76
CA VAL A 87 -1.64 36.82 -9.99
C VAL A 87 -2.61 37.70 -9.23
N ASP A 88 -3.59 38.28 -9.91
CA ASP A 88 -4.63 39.12 -9.31
C ASP A 88 -5.79 38.32 -8.71
N ILE A 89 -6.14 37.18 -9.33
CA ILE A 89 -7.32 36.40 -8.96
C ILE A 89 -6.98 34.90 -8.85
N PHE A 90 -7.24 34.30 -7.70
CA PHE A 90 -7.30 32.85 -7.54
C PHE A 90 -8.75 32.39 -7.66
N THR A 91 -9.01 31.35 -8.45
CA THR A 91 -10.37 30.82 -8.62
C THR A 91 -10.43 29.30 -8.59
N VAL A 92 -11.51 28.77 -8.02
CA VAL A 92 -11.76 27.31 -7.91
C VAL A 92 -13.26 27.05 -7.75
N GLY A 93 -13.68 25.79 -7.84
CA GLY A 93 -15.08 25.38 -7.62
C GLY A 93 -15.61 25.75 -6.23
N SER A 94 -16.92 25.98 -6.13
CA SER A 94 -17.59 26.38 -4.88
C SER A 94 -17.59 25.30 -3.79
N ASP A 95 -17.22 24.06 -4.11
CA ASP A 95 -16.95 22.98 -3.17
C ASP A 95 -15.79 23.28 -2.20
N TRP A 96 -14.94 24.26 -2.53
CA TRP A 96 -13.81 24.70 -1.71
C TRP A 96 -14.08 25.99 -0.93
N ARG A 97 -15.33 26.49 -0.93
CA ARG A 97 -15.67 27.76 -0.28
C ARG A 97 -15.19 27.77 1.18
N GLY A 98 -14.42 28.80 1.54
CA GLY A 98 -13.82 28.95 2.87
C GLY A 98 -12.41 28.35 3.02
N LYS A 99 -12.06 27.32 2.24
CA LYS A 99 -10.78 26.61 2.42
C LYS A 99 -9.58 27.41 1.92
N PHE A 100 -9.74 28.21 0.87
CA PHE A 100 -8.64 28.98 0.27
C PHE A 100 -8.69 30.48 0.61
N ASP A 101 -9.51 30.87 1.59
CA ASP A 101 -9.70 32.29 1.93
C ASP A 101 -8.42 32.96 2.43
N TYR A 102 -7.47 32.17 2.97
CA TYR A 102 -6.14 32.64 3.35
C TYR A 102 -5.35 33.24 2.18
N LEU A 103 -5.67 32.88 0.92
CA LEU A 103 -5.03 33.46 -0.26
C LEU A 103 -5.49 34.91 -0.54
N ASN A 104 -6.53 35.41 0.14
CA ASN A 104 -6.95 36.82 0.05
C ASN A 104 -5.89 37.81 0.53
N GLU A 105 -4.89 37.35 1.27
CA GLU A 105 -3.71 38.16 1.61
C GLU A 105 -2.83 38.46 0.39
N TYR A 106 -2.90 37.63 -0.65
CA TYR A 106 -2.02 37.71 -1.83
C TYR A 106 -2.74 38.07 -3.13
N CYS A 107 -4.00 37.64 -3.29
CA CYS A 107 -4.80 37.89 -4.49
C CYS A 107 -6.30 37.79 -4.17
N LYS A 108 -7.19 38.20 -5.07
CA LYS A 108 -8.64 38.05 -4.85
C LYS A 108 -9.07 36.59 -5.02
N VAL A 109 -9.73 36.00 -4.02
CA VAL A 109 -10.28 34.63 -4.11
C VAL A 109 -11.71 34.65 -4.63
N VAL A 110 -11.99 33.89 -5.69
CA VAL A 110 -13.31 33.76 -6.31
C VAL A 110 -13.73 32.30 -6.36
N TYR A 111 -14.91 31.97 -5.83
CA TYR A 111 -15.46 30.61 -5.91
C TYR A 111 -16.52 30.53 -7.01
N LEU A 112 -16.31 29.65 -7.99
CA LEU A 112 -17.20 29.44 -9.12
C LEU A 112 -18.20 28.33 -8.82
N GLU A 113 -19.50 28.62 -8.94
CA GLU A 113 -20.55 27.61 -8.73
C GLU A 113 -20.36 26.39 -9.65
N ARG A 114 -20.47 25.17 -9.11
CA ARG A 114 -20.31 23.95 -9.92
C ARG A 114 -21.44 23.80 -10.93
N THR A 115 -21.11 23.14 -12.04
CA THR A 115 -22.14 22.62 -12.95
C THR A 115 -22.81 21.43 -12.27
N GLN A 116 -24.11 21.52 -11.97
CA GLN A 116 -24.83 20.43 -11.30
C GLN A 116 -24.89 19.16 -12.17
N GLY A 117 -24.79 17.99 -11.52
CA GLY A 117 -24.93 16.67 -12.15
C GLY A 117 -23.70 16.11 -12.87
N ILE A 118 -22.52 16.72 -12.71
CA ILE A 118 -21.28 16.24 -13.34
C ILE A 118 -20.10 16.38 -12.37
N SER A 119 -19.81 15.32 -11.60
CA SER A 119 -18.54 15.18 -10.89
C SER A 119 -17.57 14.30 -11.69
N SER A 120 -16.28 14.63 -11.70
CA SER A 120 -15.24 13.71 -12.20
C SER A 120 -15.29 12.39 -11.45
N THR A 121 -15.69 12.40 -10.17
CA THR A 121 -15.95 11.17 -9.39
C THR A 121 -17.08 10.34 -9.99
N GLU A 122 -18.15 10.98 -10.49
CA GLU A 122 -19.33 10.31 -11.09
C GLU A 122 -19.03 9.79 -12.50
N ILE A 123 -18.26 10.54 -13.30
CA ILE A 123 -17.77 10.11 -14.61
C ILE A 123 -16.70 9.02 -14.48
N ARG A 124 -15.82 9.10 -13.47
CA ARG A 124 -14.90 8.00 -13.10
C ARG A 124 -15.65 6.73 -12.72
N THR A 125 -16.84 6.84 -12.11
CA THR A 125 -17.75 5.71 -11.85
C THR A 125 -18.60 5.30 -13.05
N GLY A 126 -18.33 5.85 -14.25
CA GLY A 126 -18.82 5.30 -15.51
C GLY A 126 -18.37 3.85 -15.76
N ASP A 127 -17.44 3.31 -14.96
CA ASP A 127 -17.07 1.91 -14.96
C ASP A 127 -17.15 1.30 -13.54
N ARG A 128 -17.70 0.08 -13.48
CA ARG A 128 -18.09 -0.73 -12.30
C ARG A 128 -17.23 -0.50 -11.05
N LYS A 129 -17.86 -0.06 -9.96
CA LYS A 129 -17.29 -0.25 -8.61
C LYS A 129 -17.02 -1.73 -8.38
N ILE A 130 -15.85 -2.06 -7.84
CA ILE A 130 -15.48 -3.42 -7.45
C ILE A 130 -16.12 -3.71 -6.10
N ARG A 131 -16.98 -4.73 -6.07
CA ARG A 131 -17.54 -5.26 -4.83
C ARG A 131 -16.50 -6.14 -4.14
N LEU A 132 -15.98 -5.69 -3.01
CA LEU A 132 -14.91 -6.34 -2.25
C LEU A 132 -15.49 -7.05 -1.02
N GLY A 133 -15.47 -8.38 -1.04
CA GLY A 133 -15.86 -9.21 0.09
C GLY A 133 -14.68 -9.47 1.02
N PHE A 134 -14.92 -9.54 2.32
CA PHE A 134 -13.89 -9.84 3.32
C PHE A 134 -14.04 -11.24 3.89
N VAL A 135 -12.94 -11.96 4.05
CA VAL A 135 -12.90 -13.30 4.61
C VAL A 135 -11.93 -13.35 5.78
N GLY A 136 -12.38 -13.84 6.94
CA GLY A 136 -11.52 -14.04 8.11
C GLY A 136 -12.18 -13.64 9.42
N GLY A 137 -11.49 -13.92 10.52
CA GLY A 137 -12.03 -13.82 11.88
C GLY A 137 -11.33 -12.80 12.78
N ASN A 138 -10.56 -11.85 12.24
CA ASN A 138 -9.96 -10.77 13.04
C ASN A 138 -10.72 -9.45 12.80
N PRO A 139 -11.71 -9.11 13.65
CA PRO A 139 -12.51 -7.89 13.48
C PRO A 139 -11.63 -6.64 13.44
N THR A 140 -10.57 -6.57 14.25
CA THR A 140 -9.70 -5.39 14.29
C THR A 140 -9.02 -5.13 12.94
N VAL A 141 -8.55 -6.17 12.25
CA VAL A 141 -7.95 -6.02 10.92
C VAL A 141 -9.03 -5.68 9.89
N LEU A 142 -10.16 -6.40 9.91
CA LEU A 142 -11.26 -6.16 8.97
C LEU A 142 -11.84 -4.76 9.07
N THR A 143 -12.06 -4.24 10.28
CA THR A 143 -12.55 -2.87 10.52
C THR A 143 -11.54 -1.83 10.00
N LYS A 144 -10.23 -2.07 10.10
CA LYS A 144 -9.21 -1.20 9.49
C LYS A 144 -9.33 -1.20 7.97
N TYR A 145 -9.35 -2.38 7.33
CA TYR A 145 -9.51 -2.48 5.88
C TYR A 145 -10.83 -1.86 5.39
N PHE A 146 -11.92 -2.04 6.15
CA PHE A 146 -13.21 -1.41 5.87
C PHE A 146 -13.15 0.12 5.92
N ASN A 147 -12.50 0.67 6.94
CA ASN A 147 -12.40 2.12 7.06
C ASN A 147 -11.49 2.71 5.99
N GLU A 148 -10.38 2.05 5.66
CA GLU A 148 -9.46 2.51 4.62
C GLU A 148 -10.03 2.36 3.20
N SER A 149 -10.88 1.34 2.95
CA SER A 149 -11.52 1.14 1.65
C SER A 149 -12.45 2.29 1.26
N LYS A 150 -13.06 2.99 2.23
CA LYS A 150 -13.89 4.18 1.99
C LYS A 150 -13.13 5.34 1.34
N PHE A 151 -11.81 5.37 1.47
CA PHE A 151 -10.94 6.37 0.85
C PHE A 151 -10.43 5.94 -0.53
N VAL A 152 -10.74 4.71 -0.97
CA VAL A 152 -10.33 4.19 -2.27
C VAL A 152 -11.52 4.22 -3.23
N ASN A 153 -11.47 5.14 -4.19
CA ASN A 153 -12.52 5.25 -5.20
C ASN A 153 -12.69 3.93 -5.98
N GLY A 154 -13.92 3.49 -6.18
CA GLY A 154 -14.17 2.26 -6.94
C GLY A 154 -14.14 0.98 -6.11
N ILE A 155 -14.05 1.06 -4.79
CA ILE A 155 -14.37 -0.07 -3.89
C ILE A 155 -15.73 0.14 -3.25
N GLU A 156 -16.50 -0.94 -3.19
CA GLU A 156 -17.69 -1.06 -2.36
C GLU A 156 -17.59 -2.37 -1.58
N VAL A 157 -17.68 -2.33 -0.25
CA VAL A 157 -17.58 -3.55 0.54
C VAL A 157 -18.90 -4.31 0.44
N SER A 158 -18.84 -5.57 0.00
CA SER A 158 -20.02 -6.40 -0.28
C SER A 158 -20.49 -7.26 0.89
N GLY A 159 -19.65 -7.46 1.89
CA GLY A 159 -19.96 -8.24 3.10
C GLY A 159 -18.73 -8.89 3.71
N VAL A 160 -18.94 -9.61 4.80
CA VAL A 160 -17.91 -10.34 5.54
C VAL A 160 -18.32 -11.79 5.75
N TYR A 161 -17.40 -12.73 5.51
CA TYR A 161 -17.55 -14.13 5.86
C TYR A 161 -16.48 -14.52 6.89
N GLY A 162 -16.90 -15.02 8.05
CA GLY A 162 -15.97 -15.37 9.13
C GLY A 162 -16.71 -15.61 10.45
N GLN A 163 -15.97 -15.61 11.56
CA GLN A 163 -16.59 -15.67 12.88
C GLN A 163 -17.45 -14.42 13.09
N ASN A 164 -18.75 -14.62 13.33
CA ASN A 164 -19.72 -13.55 13.58
C ASN A 164 -19.36 -12.83 14.89
N ASP A 165 -18.64 -11.71 14.77
CA ASP A 165 -18.54 -10.76 15.87
C ASP A 165 -19.76 -9.84 15.82
N THR A 166 -20.78 -10.23 16.59
CA THR A 166 -22.04 -9.46 16.75
C THR A 166 -21.85 -8.07 17.39
N SER A 167 -20.63 -7.72 17.82
CA SER A 167 -20.33 -6.41 18.41
C SER A 167 -20.08 -5.30 17.36
N ASP A 168 -19.65 -5.64 16.13
CA ASP A 168 -19.41 -4.67 15.07
C ASP A 168 -20.63 -4.52 14.15
N ARG A 169 -21.50 -3.54 14.45
CA ARG A 169 -22.71 -3.25 13.67
C ARG A 169 -22.44 -2.62 12.30
N VAL A 170 -21.18 -2.34 11.97
CA VAL A 170 -20.82 -1.61 10.75
C VAL A 170 -20.65 -2.57 9.56
N LEU A 171 -20.24 -3.80 9.81
CA LEU A 171 -19.99 -4.81 8.78
C LEU A 171 -21.18 -5.76 8.65
N GLU A 172 -21.63 -5.97 7.41
CA GLU A 172 -22.66 -6.96 7.12
C GLU A 172 -22.03 -8.35 6.98
N TYR A 173 -22.34 -9.24 7.92
CA TYR A 173 -21.87 -10.63 7.88
C TYR A 173 -22.85 -11.51 7.09
N VAL A 174 -22.29 -12.32 6.19
CA VAL A 174 -23.04 -13.35 5.45
C VAL A 174 -22.87 -14.72 6.10
N ASN A 175 -23.80 -15.63 5.82
CA ASN A 175 -23.83 -16.93 6.51
C ASN A 175 -22.90 -17.97 5.88
N THR A 176 -22.68 -17.89 4.56
CA THR A 176 -21.85 -18.82 3.81
C THR A 176 -20.81 -18.11 2.97
N TYR A 177 -19.73 -18.82 2.64
CA TYR A 177 -18.69 -18.25 1.79
C TYR A 177 -19.20 -18.03 0.37
N GLU A 178 -20.02 -18.95 -0.12
CA GLU A 178 -20.66 -18.88 -1.44
C GLU A 178 -21.55 -17.64 -1.57
N GLU A 179 -22.31 -17.29 -0.52
CA GLU A 179 -23.10 -16.06 -0.48
C GLU A 179 -22.22 -14.82 -0.64
N LEU A 180 -21.05 -14.80 0.02
CA LEU A 180 -20.09 -13.70 -0.14
C LEU A 180 -19.56 -13.64 -1.57
N LEU A 181 -19.17 -14.79 -2.12
CA LEU A 181 -18.64 -14.89 -3.48
C LEU A 181 -19.64 -14.37 -4.51
N ASP A 182 -20.92 -14.74 -4.40
CA ASP A 182 -21.98 -14.28 -5.32
C ASP A 182 -22.17 -12.76 -5.30
N ARG A 183 -21.98 -12.14 -4.13
CA ARG A 183 -22.10 -10.68 -3.95
C ARG A 183 -20.85 -9.90 -4.33
N SER A 184 -19.72 -10.56 -4.58
CA SER A 184 -18.41 -9.93 -4.71
C SER A 184 -17.82 -10.07 -6.11
N ASP A 185 -17.01 -9.10 -6.51
CA ASP A 185 -16.15 -9.17 -7.70
C ASP A 185 -14.71 -9.55 -7.30
N ALA A 186 -14.32 -9.23 -6.07
CA ALA A 186 -13.03 -9.55 -5.49
C ALA A 186 -13.15 -9.91 -4.01
N ILE A 187 -12.19 -10.67 -3.47
CA ILE A 187 -12.15 -11.07 -2.07
C ILE A 187 -10.82 -10.65 -1.43
N TYR A 188 -10.89 -10.09 -0.23
CA TYR A 188 -9.75 -9.89 0.66
C TYR A 188 -9.75 -10.97 1.76
N ILE A 189 -8.66 -11.71 1.90
CA ILE A 189 -8.53 -12.86 2.80
C ILE A 189 -7.52 -12.57 3.91
N VAL A 190 -7.99 -12.64 5.17
CA VAL A 190 -7.22 -12.59 6.42
C VAL A 190 -7.71 -13.66 7.40
N SER A 191 -8.11 -14.81 6.86
CA SER A 191 -8.41 -16.00 7.67
C SER A 191 -7.12 -16.62 8.20
N LYS A 192 -7.17 -17.78 8.85
CA LYS A 192 -5.94 -18.46 9.27
C LYS A 192 -5.22 -19.03 8.03
N PRO A 193 -3.87 -18.97 7.94
CA PRO A 193 -3.13 -19.39 6.74
C PRO A 193 -3.40 -20.83 6.28
N GLU A 194 -3.81 -21.72 7.18
CA GLU A 194 -4.21 -23.09 6.87
C GLU A 194 -5.43 -23.15 5.93
N HIS A 195 -6.26 -22.11 5.91
CA HIS A 195 -7.45 -22.03 5.05
C HIS A 195 -7.21 -21.24 3.76
N HIS A 196 -6.06 -20.56 3.62
CA HIS A 196 -5.82 -19.67 2.47
C HIS A 196 -5.93 -20.41 1.14
N TYR A 197 -5.28 -21.57 1.00
CA TYR A 197 -5.29 -22.32 -0.26
C TYR A 197 -6.72 -22.65 -0.74
N GLU A 198 -7.53 -23.26 0.13
CA GLU A 198 -8.90 -23.66 -0.23
C GLU A 198 -9.79 -22.44 -0.54
N GLN A 199 -9.65 -21.36 0.23
CA GLN A 199 -10.44 -20.14 0.04
C GLN A 199 -10.05 -19.42 -1.25
N ILE A 200 -8.76 -19.22 -1.51
CA ILE A 200 -8.26 -18.61 -2.74
C ILE A 200 -8.68 -19.46 -3.94
N HIS A 201 -8.45 -20.78 -3.89
CA HIS A 201 -8.83 -21.70 -4.95
C HIS A 201 -10.33 -21.57 -5.26
N THR A 202 -11.18 -21.62 -4.23
CA THR A 202 -12.64 -21.50 -4.40
C THR A 202 -13.03 -20.15 -5.01
N ALA A 203 -12.46 -19.04 -4.52
CA ALA A 203 -12.70 -17.71 -5.07
C ALA A 203 -12.30 -17.60 -6.55
N LEU A 204 -11.11 -18.09 -6.91
CA LEU A 204 -10.64 -18.10 -8.29
C LEU A 204 -11.56 -18.96 -9.17
N MET A 205 -11.99 -20.13 -8.69
CA MET A 205 -12.93 -20.99 -9.42
C MET A 205 -14.28 -20.30 -9.69
N HIS A 206 -14.74 -19.43 -8.79
CA HIS A 206 -15.93 -18.59 -8.95
C HIS A 206 -15.68 -17.29 -9.74
N GLY A 207 -14.50 -17.12 -10.34
CA GLY A 207 -14.19 -15.96 -11.18
C GLY A 207 -13.90 -14.69 -10.38
N LYS A 208 -13.43 -14.81 -9.12
CA LYS A 208 -13.18 -13.66 -8.25
C LYS A 208 -11.70 -13.32 -8.20
N HIS A 209 -11.38 -12.03 -8.20
CA HIS A 209 -10.02 -11.56 -7.89
C HIS A 209 -9.72 -11.73 -6.40
N VAL A 210 -8.46 -11.91 -6.02
CA VAL A 210 -8.08 -12.22 -4.64
C VAL A 210 -6.89 -11.37 -4.18
N LEU A 211 -7.04 -10.74 -3.02
CA LEU A 211 -5.98 -10.11 -2.24
C LEU A 211 -5.87 -10.89 -0.93
N CYS A 212 -4.72 -11.50 -0.64
CA CYS A 212 -4.59 -12.39 0.52
C CYS A 212 -3.40 -11.99 1.38
N GLU A 213 -3.62 -11.85 2.69
CA GLU A 213 -2.53 -11.65 3.66
C GLU A 213 -1.50 -12.77 3.55
N SER A 214 -0.23 -12.40 3.59
CA SER A 214 0.89 -13.32 3.39
C SER A 214 1.21 -14.04 4.71
N PRO A 215 1.51 -15.36 4.72
CA PRO A 215 1.81 -16.19 3.56
C PRO A 215 0.55 -16.60 2.79
N VAL A 216 0.58 -16.46 1.45
CA VAL A 216 -0.58 -16.74 0.59
C VAL A 216 -0.95 -18.22 0.57
N ALA A 217 0.03 -19.10 0.80
CA ALA A 217 -0.18 -20.52 1.08
C ALA A 217 0.87 -21.00 2.09
N LEU A 218 0.67 -22.18 2.67
CA LEU A 218 1.66 -22.78 3.57
C LEU A 218 2.69 -23.64 2.84
N LYS A 219 2.40 -24.04 1.59
CA LYS A 219 3.32 -24.81 0.75
C LYS A 219 3.59 -24.13 -0.56
N LYS A 220 4.83 -24.27 -1.04
CA LYS A 220 5.27 -23.68 -2.31
C LYS A 220 4.44 -24.18 -3.49
N LEU A 221 4.17 -25.50 -3.54
CA LEU A 221 3.38 -26.10 -4.61
C LEU A 221 1.94 -25.54 -4.66
N GLU A 222 1.32 -25.37 -3.49
CA GLU A 222 -0.03 -24.79 -3.35
C GLU A 222 -0.05 -23.36 -3.90
N TYR A 223 0.96 -22.54 -3.56
CA TYR A 223 1.08 -21.18 -4.10
C TYR A 223 1.23 -21.16 -5.63
N THR A 224 2.13 -21.98 -6.19
CA THR A 224 2.32 -22.07 -7.65
C THR A 224 1.04 -22.47 -8.38
N GLN A 225 0.29 -23.44 -7.84
CA GLN A 225 -1.00 -23.86 -8.40
C GLN A 225 -2.02 -22.71 -8.43
N LEU A 226 -2.12 -21.92 -7.35
CA LEU A 226 -3.04 -20.79 -7.31
C LEU A 226 -2.68 -19.71 -8.34
N LEU A 227 -1.38 -19.45 -8.56
CA LEU A 227 -0.93 -18.53 -9.60
C LEU A 227 -1.28 -19.03 -11.01
N GLU A 228 -1.14 -20.32 -11.28
CA GLU A 228 -1.53 -20.93 -12.55
C GLU A 228 -3.03 -20.78 -12.79
N ILE A 229 -3.86 -21.10 -11.80
CA ILE A 229 -5.33 -20.96 -11.88
C ILE A 229 -5.73 -19.49 -12.11
N ALA A 230 -5.12 -18.55 -11.37
CA ALA A 230 -5.39 -17.13 -11.53
C ALA A 230 -5.05 -16.67 -12.95
N LYS A 231 -3.92 -17.12 -13.50
CA LYS A 231 -3.49 -16.81 -14.87
C LYS A 231 -4.44 -17.41 -15.91
N GLU A 232 -4.80 -18.68 -15.78
CA GLU A 232 -5.71 -19.37 -16.71
C GLU A 232 -7.09 -18.72 -16.78
N LYS A 233 -7.58 -18.22 -15.63
CA LYS A 233 -8.87 -17.54 -15.54
C LYS A 233 -8.82 -16.03 -15.78
N ASN A 234 -7.62 -15.50 -16.07
CA ASN A 234 -7.39 -14.06 -16.21
C ASN A 234 -7.88 -13.26 -14.99
N LEU A 235 -7.54 -13.75 -13.79
CA LEU A 235 -7.84 -13.15 -12.50
C LEU A 235 -6.57 -12.58 -11.86
N ILE A 236 -6.77 -11.71 -10.88
CA ILE A 236 -5.69 -11.07 -10.14
C ILE A 236 -5.58 -11.79 -8.80
N LEU A 237 -4.40 -12.31 -8.49
CA LEU A 237 -4.01 -12.81 -7.18
C LEU A 237 -2.81 -11.98 -6.69
N MET A 238 -2.94 -11.36 -5.52
CA MET A 238 -1.92 -10.50 -4.94
C MET A 238 -1.70 -10.80 -3.46
N ASP A 239 -0.45 -10.73 -3.02
CA ASP A 239 -0.07 -10.69 -1.61
C ASP A 239 -0.47 -9.35 -0.98
N ALA A 240 -1.09 -9.43 0.19
CA ALA A 240 -1.37 -8.29 1.05
C ALA A 240 -0.23 -8.13 2.06
N ILE A 241 0.90 -7.59 1.61
CA ILE A 241 1.96 -7.08 2.49
C ILE A 241 2.04 -5.58 2.27
N LYS A 242 1.21 -4.82 3.01
CA LYS A 242 1.03 -3.38 2.85
C LYS A 242 2.33 -2.56 2.81
N THR A 243 3.38 -3.03 3.49
CA THR A 243 4.72 -2.41 3.47
C THR A 243 5.27 -2.28 2.05
N ALA A 244 5.05 -3.27 1.17
CA ALA A 244 5.51 -3.26 -0.21
C ALA A 244 4.97 -2.07 -1.01
N TYR A 245 3.77 -1.58 -0.64
CA TYR A 245 3.07 -0.50 -1.33
C TYR A 245 3.31 0.87 -0.68
N ALA A 246 4.03 0.93 0.45
CA ALA A 246 4.34 2.19 1.12
C ALA A 246 5.30 3.04 0.27
N PRO A 247 5.02 4.34 0.02
CA PRO A 247 5.86 5.19 -0.82
C PRO A 247 7.31 5.30 -0.32
N ALA A 248 7.51 5.46 0.99
CA ALA A 248 8.85 5.53 1.58
C ALA A 248 9.65 4.25 1.36
N TYR A 249 9.00 3.09 1.54
CA TYR A 249 9.62 1.79 1.35
C TYR A 249 10.02 1.56 -0.11
N ASN A 250 9.14 1.87 -1.06
CA ASN A 250 9.46 1.78 -2.48
C ASN A 250 10.64 2.70 -2.84
N ARG A 251 10.66 3.94 -2.33
CA ARG A 251 11.79 4.85 -2.57
C ARG A 251 13.08 4.31 -1.99
N LEU A 252 13.05 3.77 -0.77
CA LEU A 252 14.20 3.15 -0.13
C LEU A 252 14.78 2.04 -1.02
N LEU A 253 13.94 1.13 -1.51
CA LEU A 253 14.37 0.05 -2.42
C LEU A 253 15.04 0.60 -3.68
N LEU A 254 14.45 1.62 -4.32
CA LEU A 254 15.04 2.24 -5.52
C LEU A 254 16.41 2.86 -5.24
N LEU A 255 16.57 3.58 -4.13
CA LEU A 255 17.85 4.19 -3.76
C LEU A 255 18.92 3.14 -3.48
N VAL A 256 18.58 2.10 -2.72
CA VAL A 256 19.48 0.97 -2.42
C VAL A 256 19.89 0.27 -3.71
N LYS A 257 18.93 -0.12 -4.57
CA LYS A 257 19.20 -0.80 -5.85
C LYS A 257 19.98 0.06 -6.84
N SER A 258 19.85 1.38 -6.77
CA SER A 258 20.66 2.31 -7.58
C SER A 258 22.13 2.45 -7.12
N GLY A 259 22.52 1.74 -6.05
CA GLY A 259 23.89 1.73 -5.54
C GLY A 259 24.23 2.92 -4.62
N LYS A 260 23.22 3.59 -4.03
CA LYS A 260 23.47 4.74 -3.13
C LYS A 260 24.31 4.40 -1.91
N ILE A 261 24.21 3.17 -1.41
CA ILE A 261 24.99 2.66 -0.29
C ILE A 261 26.13 1.73 -0.72
N GLY A 262 26.45 1.66 -2.02
CA GLY A 262 27.38 0.68 -2.58
C GLY A 262 26.75 -0.70 -2.74
N ASP A 263 27.58 -1.74 -2.76
CA ASP A 263 27.15 -3.14 -2.83
C ASP A 263 26.56 -3.54 -1.48
N VAL A 264 25.38 -4.15 -1.47
CA VAL A 264 24.70 -4.58 -0.24
C VAL A 264 25.33 -5.88 0.26
N VAL A 265 25.73 -5.92 1.52
CA VAL A 265 26.38 -7.08 2.16
C VAL A 265 25.57 -7.67 3.32
N SER A 266 24.66 -6.89 3.92
CA SER A 266 23.74 -7.38 4.96
C SER A 266 22.37 -6.70 4.88
N VAL A 267 21.31 -7.47 5.12
CA VAL A 267 19.96 -6.96 5.38
C VAL A 267 19.43 -7.55 6.69
N ASP A 268 19.14 -6.69 7.66
CA ASP A 268 18.69 -7.07 9.00
C ASP A 268 17.28 -6.49 9.24
N ALA A 269 16.28 -7.36 9.37
CA ALA A 269 14.87 -6.98 9.54
C ALA A 269 14.29 -7.53 10.85
N THR A 270 13.73 -6.64 11.68
CA THR A 270 13.14 -7.02 12.97
C THR A 270 11.67 -6.65 13.07
N CYS A 271 10.81 -7.63 13.30
CA CYS A 271 9.36 -7.45 13.45
C CYS A 271 8.89 -8.12 14.75
N THR A 272 8.85 -7.35 15.85
CA THR A 272 8.53 -7.91 17.17
C THR A 272 7.53 -7.08 17.98
N SER A 273 6.71 -7.76 18.78
CA SER A 273 5.72 -7.15 19.69
C SER A 273 5.66 -7.85 21.06
N LEU A 274 5.01 -7.21 22.03
CA LEU A 274 4.78 -7.72 23.39
C LEU A 274 3.29 -8.05 23.59
N LYS A 275 2.76 -8.93 22.76
CA LYS A 275 1.43 -9.53 22.95
C LYS A 275 1.50 -10.63 24.00
N ASN A 276 0.40 -10.79 24.73
CA ASN A 276 0.24 -11.92 25.63
C ASN A 276 -0.12 -13.17 24.82
N ILE A 277 0.89 -14.00 24.53
CA ILE A 277 0.71 -15.23 23.75
C ILE A 277 -0.14 -16.30 24.45
N ASN A 278 -0.41 -16.14 25.74
CA ASN A 278 -1.29 -17.03 26.52
C ASN A 278 -2.73 -16.50 26.61
N ASP A 279 -3.03 -15.35 26.00
CA ASP A 279 -4.40 -14.81 25.96
C ASP A 279 -5.28 -15.71 25.08
N PRO A 280 -6.38 -16.28 25.60
CA PRO A 280 -7.29 -17.12 24.81
C PRO A 280 -7.82 -16.43 23.55
N GLN A 281 -8.09 -15.13 23.59
CA GLN A 281 -8.54 -14.38 22.41
C GLN A 281 -7.43 -14.29 21.36
N TYR A 282 -6.17 -14.17 21.81
CA TYR A 282 -5.01 -14.18 20.92
C TYR A 282 -4.81 -15.55 20.27
N ILE A 283 -5.01 -16.63 21.01
CA ILE A 283 -4.86 -18.00 20.49
C ILE A 283 -6.01 -18.34 19.52
N GLU A 284 -7.24 -17.97 19.89
CA GLU A 284 -8.44 -18.28 19.10
C GLU A 284 -8.45 -17.51 17.77
N ALA A 285 -8.18 -16.20 17.81
CA ALA A 285 -8.17 -15.32 16.65
C ALA A 285 -6.84 -15.30 15.88
N GLY A 286 -5.77 -15.84 16.47
CA GLY A 286 -4.41 -15.58 16.04
C GLY A 286 -3.86 -16.50 14.96
N TRP A 287 -2.82 -15.99 14.31
CA TRP A 287 -1.88 -16.73 13.49
C TRP A 287 -0.68 -17.14 14.35
N SER A 288 0.14 -18.07 13.87
CA SER A 288 1.50 -18.24 14.43
C SER A 288 2.25 -16.90 14.34
N ASN A 289 3.17 -16.66 15.28
CA ASN A 289 3.94 -15.40 15.27
C ASN A 289 4.87 -15.35 14.07
N PHE A 290 5.35 -16.51 13.65
CA PHE A 290 6.00 -16.70 12.37
C PHE A 290 5.14 -16.17 11.22
N ASN A 291 3.91 -16.68 11.03
CA ASN A 291 3.06 -16.24 9.91
C ASN A 291 2.70 -14.77 9.99
N MET A 292 2.53 -14.22 11.20
CA MET A 292 2.18 -12.81 11.38
C MET A 292 3.30 -11.85 10.96
N TRP A 293 4.57 -12.22 11.10
CA TRP A 293 5.69 -11.30 10.94
C TRP A 293 6.76 -11.71 9.93
N ALA A 294 6.99 -13.02 9.73
CA ALA A 294 8.05 -13.51 8.85
C ALA A 294 7.86 -13.06 7.40
N PRO A 295 6.65 -13.10 6.79
CA PRO A 295 6.43 -12.57 5.45
C PRO A 295 6.85 -11.10 5.30
N THR A 296 6.45 -10.26 6.25
CA THR A 296 6.83 -8.84 6.27
C THR A 296 8.34 -8.68 6.44
N ALA A 297 8.98 -9.45 7.33
CA ALA A 297 10.42 -9.37 7.58
C ALA A 297 11.29 -9.91 6.44
N LEU A 298 10.81 -10.91 5.71
CA LEU A 298 11.51 -11.51 4.56
C LEU A 298 11.39 -10.67 3.29
N LEU A 299 10.32 -9.88 3.16
CA LEU A 299 10.05 -9.01 2.00
C LEU A 299 11.29 -8.18 1.56
N PRO A 300 11.90 -7.32 2.40
CA PRO A 300 13.04 -6.51 1.99
C PRO A 300 14.26 -7.34 1.60
N ILE A 301 14.47 -8.47 2.26
CA ILE A 301 15.61 -9.35 1.98
C ILE A 301 15.49 -9.87 0.54
N PHE A 302 14.36 -10.47 0.20
CA PHE A 302 14.15 -11.03 -1.13
C PHE A 302 14.02 -9.97 -2.22
N GLN A 303 13.51 -8.79 -1.91
CA GLN A 303 13.46 -7.69 -2.87
C GLN A 303 14.82 -7.05 -3.12
N ILE A 304 15.75 -7.07 -2.15
CA ILE A 304 17.08 -6.44 -2.27
C ILE A 304 18.14 -7.42 -2.77
N LEU A 305 18.26 -8.58 -2.10
CA LEU A 305 19.30 -9.58 -2.38
C LEU A 305 18.86 -10.64 -3.41
N GLY A 306 17.57 -10.69 -3.72
CA GLY A 306 16.98 -11.74 -4.56
C GLY A 306 16.55 -12.96 -3.77
N THR A 307 15.95 -13.92 -4.48
CA THR A 307 15.30 -15.11 -3.91
C THR A 307 16.20 -16.35 -3.92
N GLU A 308 17.35 -16.28 -4.58
CA GLU A 308 18.31 -17.39 -4.67
C GLU A 308 19.34 -17.27 -3.54
N TYR A 309 19.12 -18.01 -2.46
CA TYR A 309 20.03 -18.10 -1.32
C TYR A 309 20.71 -19.49 -1.30
N ASN A 310 21.93 -19.55 -0.77
CA ASN A 310 22.75 -20.77 -0.66
C ASN A 310 22.40 -21.60 0.58
N ASP A 311 22.13 -20.94 1.70
CA ASP A 311 21.76 -21.61 2.95
C ASP A 311 20.71 -20.82 3.74
N CYS A 312 19.91 -21.54 4.53
CA CYS A 312 18.90 -20.98 5.42
C CYS A 312 18.95 -21.73 6.75
N GLN A 313 19.04 -20.98 7.85
CA GLN A 313 18.99 -21.53 9.21
C GLN A 313 17.89 -20.85 10.00
N ILE A 314 16.96 -21.64 10.54
CA ILE A 314 15.84 -21.15 11.34
C ILE A 314 16.04 -21.59 12.79
N TYR A 315 15.94 -20.65 13.72
CA TYR A 315 15.98 -20.92 15.16
C TYR A 315 14.70 -20.42 15.78
N SER A 316 13.93 -21.31 16.38
CA SER A 316 12.62 -20.95 16.93
C SER A 316 12.48 -21.42 18.38
N TRP A 317 11.82 -20.60 19.20
CA TRP A 317 11.53 -20.90 20.59
C TRP A 317 10.02 -20.95 20.81
N PHE A 318 9.58 -22.05 21.42
CA PHE A 318 8.21 -22.30 21.84
C PHE A 318 8.22 -22.43 23.37
N PRO A 319 7.53 -21.55 24.12
CA PRO A 319 7.38 -21.70 25.56
C PRO A 319 6.44 -22.88 25.85
N GLN A 320 6.81 -23.74 26.81
CA GLN A 320 5.99 -24.80 27.45
C GLN A 320 4.68 -25.18 26.73
N ASP A 321 4.76 -26.11 25.77
CA ASP A 321 3.62 -26.69 25.03
C ASP A 321 2.74 -25.70 24.24
N ASN A 322 3.19 -24.45 24.03
CA ASN A 322 2.44 -23.48 23.23
C ASN A 322 2.30 -23.92 21.77
N LEU A 323 1.10 -23.71 21.24
CA LEU A 323 0.73 -23.96 19.84
C LEU A 323 1.52 -23.10 18.85
N PHE A 324 1.93 -21.90 19.26
CA PHE A 324 2.61 -20.92 18.40
C PHE A 324 4.02 -20.60 18.89
N ASP A 325 4.91 -20.32 17.95
CA ASP A 325 6.27 -19.88 18.24
C ASP A 325 6.24 -18.55 18.99
N ALA A 326 7.04 -18.36 20.04
CA ALA A 326 7.14 -17.06 20.72
C ALA A 326 8.12 -16.12 20.02
N PHE A 327 9.19 -16.71 19.48
CA PHE A 327 10.28 -16.01 18.82
C PHE A 327 10.90 -16.91 17.76
N THR A 328 11.18 -16.33 16.60
CA THR A 328 11.90 -17.01 15.52
C THR A 328 12.98 -16.08 14.96
N LYS A 329 14.18 -16.62 14.76
CA LYS A 329 15.28 -15.99 14.04
C LYS A 329 15.59 -16.79 12.77
N ILE A 330 15.74 -16.11 11.65
CA ILE A 330 16.10 -16.73 10.37
C ILE A 330 17.40 -16.07 9.90
N ASN A 331 18.37 -16.88 9.48
CA ASN A 331 19.58 -16.40 8.81
C ASN A 331 19.61 -16.98 7.41
N LEU A 332 19.88 -16.12 6.42
CA LEU A 332 20.04 -16.50 5.02
C LEU A 332 21.46 -16.16 4.58
N GLN A 333 22.09 -17.08 3.87
CA GLN A 333 23.40 -16.88 3.26
C GLN A 333 23.25 -16.80 1.75
N TYR A 334 23.78 -15.75 1.14
CA TYR A 334 23.94 -15.60 -0.31
C TYR A 334 25.41 -15.82 -0.69
N SER A 335 25.74 -15.69 -1.97
CA SER A 335 27.13 -15.78 -2.45
C SER A 335 28.02 -14.64 -1.95
N ASP A 336 27.44 -13.46 -1.82
CA ASP A 336 28.09 -12.16 -1.64
C ASP A 336 27.46 -11.31 -0.52
N ALA A 337 26.42 -11.82 0.14
CA ALA A 337 25.70 -11.15 1.21
C ALA A 337 25.14 -12.14 2.25
N VAL A 338 24.68 -11.59 3.36
CA VAL A 338 23.91 -12.33 4.38
C VAL A 338 22.64 -11.56 4.73
N ALA A 339 21.67 -12.24 5.34
CA ALA A 339 20.51 -11.56 5.90
C ALA A 339 20.06 -12.19 7.22
N SER A 340 19.48 -11.37 8.09
CA SER A 340 18.94 -11.83 9.38
C SER A 340 17.52 -11.28 9.61
N VAL A 341 16.63 -12.17 10.03
CA VAL A 341 15.25 -11.86 10.42
C VAL A 341 15.07 -12.18 11.89
N LYS A 342 14.40 -11.29 12.64
CA LYS A 342 13.92 -11.55 13.99
C LYS A 342 12.42 -11.28 14.06
N VAL A 343 11.64 -12.29 14.41
CA VAL A 343 10.19 -12.18 14.59
C VAL A 343 9.74 -12.71 15.93
N GLY A 344 8.67 -12.15 16.48
CA GLY A 344 8.09 -12.64 17.73
C GLY A 344 6.94 -11.79 18.25
N ALA A 345 6.08 -12.37 19.09
CA ALA A 345 4.98 -11.65 19.71
C ALA A 345 4.99 -11.65 21.23
N SER A 346 5.96 -12.27 21.91
CA SER A 346 6.18 -12.12 23.36
C SER A 346 7.60 -11.66 23.72
N VAL A 347 8.36 -11.28 22.69
CA VAL A 347 9.75 -10.83 22.79
C VAL A 347 9.82 -9.47 22.10
N LYS A 348 10.56 -8.52 22.69
CA LYS A 348 10.77 -7.20 22.07
C LYS A 348 12.22 -7.00 21.69
N SER A 349 12.41 -6.51 20.47
CA SER A 349 13.63 -5.89 19.97
C SER A 349 13.24 -4.59 19.26
N GLU A 350 14.22 -3.73 19.01
CA GLU A 350 14.03 -2.55 18.14
C GLU A 350 13.46 -3.03 16.80
N GLY A 351 12.31 -2.47 16.41
CA GLY A 351 11.55 -2.90 15.23
C GLY A 351 12.08 -2.25 13.96
N GLU A 352 13.39 -2.27 13.78
CA GLU A 352 14.13 -1.56 12.72
C GLU A 352 14.40 -2.44 11.49
N LEU A 353 14.71 -1.78 10.38
CA LEU A 353 15.33 -2.37 9.19
C LEU A 353 16.66 -1.66 8.93
N ILE A 354 17.74 -2.44 8.86
CA ILE A 354 19.09 -1.96 8.54
C ILE A 354 19.57 -2.66 7.28
N ILE A 355 20.05 -1.88 6.31
CA ILE A 355 20.62 -2.39 5.06
C ILE A 355 22.05 -1.88 4.96
N SER A 356 23.01 -2.78 5.13
CA SER A 356 24.44 -2.44 5.14
C SER A 356 25.03 -2.57 3.75
N GLY A 357 25.71 -1.52 3.27
CA GLY A 357 26.43 -1.53 2.00
C GLY A 357 27.87 -1.03 2.11
N THR A 358 28.64 -1.22 1.05
CA THR A 358 30.09 -0.91 1.03
C THR A 358 30.45 0.56 1.11
N LYS A 359 29.49 1.48 0.91
CA LYS A 359 29.70 2.94 0.99
C LYS A 359 28.94 3.62 2.12
N GLY A 360 27.93 2.96 2.68
CA GLY A 360 27.02 3.51 3.68
C GLY A 360 25.95 2.50 4.05
N TYR A 361 24.91 2.93 4.75
CA TYR A 361 23.80 2.06 5.13
C TYR A 361 22.47 2.79 5.08
N ALA A 362 21.39 2.04 4.86
CA ALA A 362 20.05 2.56 5.05
C ALA A 362 19.54 2.15 6.44
N TYR A 363 18.87 3.08 7.10
CA TYR A 363 18.28 2.89 8.42
C TYR A 363 16.80 3.28 8.38
N VAL A 364 15.94 2.36 8.81
CA VAL A 364 14.50 2.58 8.99
C VAL A 364 14.16 2.32 10.46
N PRO A 365 13.74 3.35 11.22
CA PRO A 365 13.40 3.16 12.62
C PRO A 365 12.11 2.37 12.80
N ALA A 366 11.85 1.94 14.04
CA ALA A 366 10.61 1.24 14.35
C ALA A 366 9.37 2.13 14.35
N PRO A 367 8.20 1.58 13.96
CA PRO A 367 8.01 0.27 13.33
C PRO A 367 8.31 0.30 11.83
N TRP A 368 9.39 -0.36 11.38
CA TRP A 368 9.87 -0.21 10.00
C TRP A 368 8.84 -0.65 8.95
N TRP A 369 7.97 -1.61 9.27
CA TRP A 369 6.89 -2.09 8.38
C TRP A 369 5.78 -1.07 8.11
N LYS A 370 5.77 0.05 8.84
CA LYS A 370 4.94 1.23 8.56
C LYS A 370 5.84 2.38 8.10
N THR A 371 6.65 2.14 7.07
CA THR A 371 7.65 3.12 6.62
C THR A 371 6.99 4.39 6.11
N ASP A 372 7.16 5.49 6.85
CA ASP A 372 6.93 6.88 6.42
C ASP A 372 8.25 7.68 6.39
N TYR A 373 9.32 7.11 6.95
CA TYR A 373 10.61 7.74 7.12
C TYR A 373 11.76 6.73 6.99
N PHE A 374 12.86 7.15 6.37
CA PHE A 374 14.13 6.42 6.41
C PHE A 374 15.31 7.37 6.22
N GLU A 375 16.50 6.85 6.53
CA GLU A 375 17.77 7.55 6.35
C GLU A 375 18.71 6.76 5.45
N ILE A 376 19.45 7.47 4.60
CA ILE A 376 20.67 6.97 3.99
C ILE A 376 21.84 7.63 4.72
N ARG A 377 22.65 6.81 5.38
CA ARG A 377 23.74 7.25 6.24
C ARG A 377 25.10 6.81 5.72
N TYR A 378 26.10 7.65 5.95
CA TYR A 378 27.49 7.44 5.57
C TYR A 378 28.39 7.69 6.78
N GLU A 379 29.68 7.38 6.64
CA GLU A 379 30.69 7.61 7.69
C GLU A 379 30.73 9.09 8.12
N ASN A 380 30.82 10.01 7.15
CA ASN A 380 30.62 11.43 7.44
C ASN A 380 29.12 11.73 7.55
N SER A 381 28.66 12.05 8.77
CA SER A 381 27.27 12.37 9.07
C SER A 381 26.71 13.57 8.30
N GLU A 382 27.56 14.48 7.81
CA GLU A 382 27.15 15.60 6.96
C GLU A 382 26.56 15.15 5.61
N ASN A 383 26.91 13.93 5.16
CA ASN A 383 26.38 13.35 3.94
C ASN A 383 25.06 12.60 4.16
N ASN A 384 24.61 12.44 5.41
CA ASN A 384 23.39 11.71 5.72
C ASN A 384 22.17 12.42 5.12
N LYS A 385 21.25 11.64 4.56
CA LYS A 385 20.01 12.15 3.99
C LYS A 385 18.82 11.48 4.66
N ARG A 386 17.86 12.31 5.03
CA ARG A 386 16.58 11.93 5.62
C ARG A 386 15.49 12.06 4.58
N TYR A 387 14.62 11.07 4.51
CA TYR A 387 13.53 11.01 3.56
C TYR A 387 12.22 10.81 4.31
N PHE A 388 11.22 11.64 4.02
CA PHE A 388 9.90 11.60 4.64
C PHE A 388 8.85 11.47 3.55
N TYR A 389 7.88 10.60 3.78
CA TYR A 389 6.74 10.39 2.91
C TYR A 389 5.50 10.23 3.77
N GLN A 390 4.36 10.71 3.29
CA GLN A 390 3.09 10.46 3.95
C GLN A 390 2.74 8.96 3.86
N LEU A 391 2.30 8.38 4.98
CA LEU A 391 1.77 7.03 5.04
C LEU A 391 0.31 7.05 5.47
N ASP A 392 -0.58 7.12 4.49
CA ASP A 392 -2.01 7.08 4.71
C ASP A 392 -2.53 5.70 5.12
N GLY A 393 -3.44 5.67 6.10
CA GLY A 393 -4.19 4.45 6.44
C GLY A 393 -3.33 3.28 6.91
N GLU A 394 -2.20 3.56 7.56
CA GLU A 394 -1.15 2.58 7.90
C GLU A 394 -0.60 1.78 6.70
N GLY A 395 -0.72 2.31 5.47
CA GLY A 395 -0.28 1.65 4.24
C GLY A 395 -1.38 0.89 3.48
N ILE A 396 -2.51 0.60 4.13
CA ILE A 396 -3.60 -0.23 3.56
C ILE A 396 -4.20 0.44 2.31
N ARG A 397 -4.33 1.76 2.29
CA ARG A 397 -4.89 2.48 1.11
C ARG A 397 -4.09 2.23 -0.16
N TYR A 398 -2.75 2.24 -0.08
CA TYR A 398 -1.90 2.08 -1.27
C TYR A 398 -2.00 0.67 -1.84
N GLU A 399 -2.10 -0.34 -0.97
CA GLU A 399 -2.31 -1.73 -1.36
C GLU A 399 -3.66 -1.92 -2.05
N LEU A 400 -4.76 -1.45 -1.43
CA LEU A 400 -6.10 -1.52 -2.00
C LEU A 400 -6.19 -0.81 -3.36
N VAL A 401 -5.54 0.35 -3.50
CA VAL A 401 -5.45 1.06 -4.78
C VAL A 401 -4.71 0.26 -5.82
N SER A 402 -3.57 -0.35 -5.46
CA SER A 402 -2.81 -1.19 -6.38
C SER A 402 -3.63 -2.39 -6.84
N PHE A 403 -4.38 -3.01 -5.92
CA PHE A 403 -5.27 -4.13 -6.22
C PHE A 403 -6.40 -3.74 -7.18
N VAL A 404 -7.12 -2.64 -6.89
CA VAL A 404 -8.18 -2.11 -7.78
C VAL A 404 -7.63 -1.77 -9.17
N ARG A 405 -6.49 -1.07 -9.22
CA ARG A 405 -5.84 -0.72 -10.49
C ARG A 405 -5.45 -1.96 -11.29
N SER A 406 -4.98 -3.01 -10.62
CA SER A 406 -4.61 -4.27 -11.26
C SER A 406 -5.83 -4.97 -11.89
N ILE A 407 -6.97 -4.95 -11.20
CA ILE A 407 -8.24 -5.50 -11.70
C ILE A 407 -8.74 -4.70 -12.90
N VAL A 408 -8.78 -3.37 -12.79
CA VAL A 408 -9.28 -2.49 -13.87
C VAL A 408 -8.40 -2.59 -15.11
N LYS A 409 -7.07 -2.63 -14.95
CA LYS A 409 -6.13 -2.73 -16.07
C LYS A 409 -5.92 -4.16 -16.57
N GLN A 410 -6.52 -5.17 -15.93
CA GLN A 410 -6.32 -6.59 -16.24
C GLN A 410 -4.83 -6.95 -16.33
N ARG A 411 -4.04 -6.38 -15.42
CA ARG A 411 -2.59 -6.54 -15.36
C ARG A 411 -2.17 -6.55 -13.91
N ASN A 412 -1.41 -7.56 -13.51
CA ASN A 412 -0.87 -7.64 -12.16
C ASN A 412 0.09 -6.46 -11.91
N GLY A 413 -0.33 -5.53 -11.06
CA GLY A 413 0.42 -4.36 -10.60
C GLY A 413 1.00 -4.52 -9.20
N SER A 414 1.11 -5.76 -8.69
CA SER A 414 1.74 -6.07 -7.41
C SER A 414 3.16 -5.50 -7.33
N TYR A 415 3.49 -4.95 -6.16
CA TYR A 415 4.84 -4.50 -5.84
C TYR A 415 5.70 -5.67 -5.32
N ILE A 416 5.09 -6.84 -5.19
CA ILE A 416 5.68 -8.09 -4.75
C ILE A 416 5.69 -9.01 -5.97
N GLU A 417 6.88 -9.28 -6.51
CA GLU A 417 7.04 -10.24 -7.60
C GLU A 417 6.64 -11.65 -7.12
N SER A 418 6.05 -12.47 -8.00
CA SER A 418 5.61 -13.83 -7.66
C SER A 418 6.74 -14.69 -7.08
N LYS A 419 7.97 -14.56 -7.59
CA LYS A 419 9.15 -15.25 -7.04
C LYS A 419 9.44 -14.89 -5.58
N VAL A 420 9.15 -13.65 -5.16
CA VAL A 420 9.36 -13.19 -3.77
C VAL A 420 8.34 -13.85 -2.84
N SER A 421 7.07 -13.85 -3.22
CA SER A 421 6.03 -14.53 -2.44
C SER A 421 6.22 -16.05 -2.43
N GLU A 422 6.68 -16.64 -3.54
CA GLU A 422 7.09 -18.05 -3.60
C GLU A 422 8.23 -18.35 -2.63
N ALA A 423 9.24 -17.48 -2.54
CA ALA A 423 10.35 -17.64 -1.59
C ALA A 423 9.91 -17.47 -0.13
N ILE A 424 8.99 -16.53 0.16
CA ILE A 424 8.36 -16.40 1.49
C ILE A 424 7.61 -17.68 1.84
N THR A 425 6.86 -18.23 0.89
CA THR A 425 6.09 -19.47 1.05
C THR A 425 7.04 -20.66 1.26
N ASP A 426 8.15 -20.75 0.54
CA ASP A 426 9.18 -21.79 0.72
C ASP A 426 9.78 -21.75 2.14
N ILE A 427 10.12 -20.56 2.65
CA ILE A 427 10.62 -20.40 4.03
C ILE A 427 9.54 -20.77 5.06
N THR A 428 8.27 -20.46 4.76
CA THR A 428 7.13 -20.85 5.59
C THR A 428 6.98 -22.37 5.64
N GLU A 429 7.01 -23.04 4.49
CA GLU A 429 6.97 -24.49 4.38
C GLU A 429 8.13 -25.14 5.15
N LYS A 430 9.36 -24.64 5.00
CA LYS A 430 10.54 -25.11 5.76
C LYS A 430 10.35 -24.99 7.27
N PHE A 431 9.79 -23.88 7.74
CA PHE A 431 9.50 -23.67 9.16
C PHE A 431 8.53 -24.74 9.69
N TYR A 432 7.41 -24.97 9.02
CA TYR A 432 6.40 -25.96 9.42
C TYR A 432 6.87 -27.41 9.30
N ASP A 433 7.62 -27.72 8.25
CA ASP A 433 8.26 -29.04 8.05
C ASP A 433 9.45 -29.28 9.01
N LYS A 434 9.84 -28.27 9.79
CA LYS A 434 11.03 -28.27 10.64
C LYS A 434 12.33 -28.57 9.88
N LYS A 435 12.39 -28.22 8.59
CA LYS A 435 13.58 -28.35 7.74
C LYS A 435 14.52 -27.18 8.00
N GLN A 436 15.78 -27.47 8.29
CA GLN A 436 16.78 -26.46 8.67
C GLN A 436 16.34 -25.62 9.89
N THR A 437 15.47 -26.19 10.73
CA THR A 437 14.90 -25.55 11.92
C THR A 437 15.46 -26.18 13.17
N THR A 438 16.10 -25.37 14.01
CA THR A 438 16.55 -25.75 15.35
C THR A 438 15.59 -25.17 16.38
N LEU A 439 14.99 -26.04 17.20
CA LEU A 439 14.17 -25.63 18.34
C LEU A 439 15.05 -25.29 19.53
N LEU A 440 14.92 -24.06 20.05
CA LEU A 440 15.64 -23.60 21.22
C LEU A 440 15.04 -24.21 22.49
N LYS A 441 15.90 -24.61 23.43
CA LYS A 441 15.49 -25.14 24.73
C LYS A 441 14.79 -24.07 25.56
N ASP A 442 13.85 -24.51 26.39
CA ASP A 442 13.24 -23.62 27.37
C ASP A 442 14.28 -23.15 28.40
N LYS A 443 14.13 -21.92 28.91
CA LYS A 443 15.11 -21.34 29.84
C LYS A 443 15.09 -22.00 31.23
N ASN A 444 14.05 -22.77 31.53
CA ASN A 444 13.84 -23.47 32.80
C ASN A 444 14.12 -24.98 32.72
N GLY A 445 14.77 -25.45 31.64
CA GLY A 445 15.04 -26.88 31.38
C GLY A 445 16.50 -27.28 31.49
#